data_AF-A0A7K2AIT1-F1
#
_entry.id   AF-A0A7K2AIT1-F1
#
_cell.length_a   1.000
_cell.length_b   1.000
_cell.length_c   1.000
_cell.angle_alpha   90.00
_cell.angle_beta   90.00
_cell.angle_gamma   90.00
#
_symmetry.space_group_name_H-M   'P 1'
#
loop_
_entity.id
_entity.type
_entity.pdbx_description
1 polymer ?
#
loop_
_entity_poly.entity_id
_entity_poly.type
_entity_poly.pdbx_seq_one_letter_code
_entity_poly.pdbx_strand_id
1 'polypeptide(L)'
;MNSSPAAAAGGGLCLPAALAWAGAISAGGGPWEPVQAAILAIGLVALSTAALVGMVVKNSRWGRRMAACLAVGELALAMAIPLSGWWWAGVGLAAATLTLVAGPWLAESGRRRAPTLGPPARSVLLLCILAGLPIALVAVSVNGLGGGWVFAALSAAAATIYAKAVAGALLFTRFVVPAVALPAAFTTPWPGWTVIVAGAGAAAWAAWSKGARLAVRPLVDTRPEPAPGPTPLRIRSAGDAAGSRSASKRRDDSG
;
A
#
# COMPACT_ATOMS: atom_id res chain seq x y z
N MET A 1 16.88 10.54 -14.74
CA MET A 1 16.65 9.68 -13.54
C MET A 1 16.81 8.24 -13.98
N ASN A 2 17.93 7.59 -13.66
CA ASN A 2 18.13 6.19 -14.03
C ASN A 2 17.48 5.30 -12.96
N SER A 3 16.32 4.73 -13.26
CA SER A 3 15.76 3.63 -12.48
C SER A 3 16.74 2.46 -12.55
N SER A 4 17.18 1.96 -11.40
CA SER A 4 17.98 0.73 -11.34
C SER A 4 17.14 -0.41 -11.97
N PRO A 5 17.68 -1.15 -12.96
CA PRO A 5 16.95 -2.23 -13.63
C PRO A 5 16.48 -3.30 -12.63
N ALA A 6 17.19 -3.49 -11.52
CA ALA A 6 16.81 -4.43 -10.46
C ALA A 6 15.52 -4.03 -9.71
N ALA A 7 15.25 -2.73 -9.56
CA ALA A 7 14.03 -2.26 -8.91
C ALA A 7 12.79 -2.42 -9.81
N ALA A 8 12.98 -2.23 -11.13
CA ALA A 8 11.94 -2.50 -12.12
C ALA A 8 11.65 -4.01 -12.23
N ALA A 9 12.69 -4.85 -12.19
CA ALA A 9 12.55 -6.31 -12.20
C ALA A 9 11.85 -6.86 -10.94
N GLY A 10 12.23 -6.40 -9.74
CA GLY A 10 11.64 -6.86 -8.48
C GLY A 10 10.16 -6.52 -8.33
N GLY A 11 9.76 -5.32 -8.76
CA GLY A 11 8.33 -4.97 -8.82
C GLY A 11 7.58 -5.76 -9.87
N GLY A 12 8.20 -5.92 -11.05
CA GLY A 12 7.60 -6.55 -12.21
C GLY A 12 7.15 -7.99 -12.01
N LEU A 13 7.70 -8.73 -11.03
CA LEU A 13 7.32 -10.14 -10.77
C LEU A 13 6.11 -10.32 -9.84
N CYS A 14 5.73 -9.32 -9.02
CA CYS A 14 4.59 -9.44 -8.11
C CYS A 14 3.26 -9.66 -8.87
N LEU A 15 3.10 -8.98 -9.99
CA LEU A 15 1.87 -9.04 -10.77
C LEU A 15 1.74 -10.35 -11.56
N PRO A 16 2.79 -10.84 -12.27
CA PRO A 16 2.81 -12.20 -12.81
C PRO A 16 2.56 -13.28 -11.76
N ALA A 17 3.13 -13.17 -10.55
CA ALA A 17 2.89 -14.15 -9.49
C ALA A 17 1.41 -14.21 -9.11
N ALA A 18 0.79 -13.05 -8.85
CA ALA A 18 -0.64 -12.97 -8.55
C ALA A 18 -1.52 -13.46 -9.72
N LEU A 19 -1.14 -13.19 -10.97
CA LEU A 19 -1.86 -13.69 -12.14
C LEU A 19 -1.73 -15.21 -12.31
N ALA A 20 -0.56 -15.78 -12.02
CA ALA A 20 -0.37 -17.23 -12.04
C ALA A 20 -1.21 -17.91 -10.97
N TRP A 21 -1.27 -17.35 -9.75
CA TRP A 21 -2.16 -17.83 -8.69
C TRP A 21 -3.63 -17.65 -9.05
N ALA A 22 -4.03 -16.51 -9.62
CA ALA A 22 -5.39 -16.30 -10.11
C ALA A 22 -5.79 -17.35 -11.17
N GLY A 23 -4.86 -17.70 -12.07
CA GLY A 23 -5.04 -18.78 -13.04
C GLY A 23 -5.18 -20.16 -12.38
N ALA A 24 -4.30 -20.49 -11.43
CA ALA A 24 -4.35 -21.75 -10.68
C ALA A 24 -5.69 -21.93 -9.92
N ILE A 25 -6.14 -20.85 -9.27
CA ILE A 25 -7.40 -20.80 -8.53
C ILE A 25 -8.59 -20.95 -9.50
N SER A 26 -8.58 -20.21 -10.61
CA SER A 26 -9.68 -20.22 -11.60
C SER A 26 -9.79 -21.54 -12.36
N ALA A 27 -8.70 -22.29 -12.49
CA ALA A 27 -8.68 -23.63 -13.08
C ALA A 27 -9.22 -24.73 -12.13
N GLY A 28 -9.84 -24.36 -11.00
CA GLY A 28 -10.40 -25.31 -10.04
C GLY A 28 -9.37 -25.91 -9.09
N GLY A 29 -8.20 -25.30 -8.96
CA GLY A 29 -7.11 -25.76 -8.10
C GLY A 29 -7.38 -25.57 -6.60
N GLY A 30 -8.57 -25.77 -6.06
CA GLY A 30 -8.74 -25.65 -4.62
C GLY A 30 -10.12 -25.99 -4.09
N PRO A 31 -10.27 -26.01 -2.75
CA PRO A 31 -11.52 -26.34 -2.09
C PRO A 31 -12.55 -25.19 -2.11
N TRP A 32 -12.33 -24.16 -2.91
CA TRP A 32 -13.12 -22.94 -2.88
C TRP A 32 -14.24 -22.95 -3.93
N GLU A 33 -15.37 -22.35 -3.58
CA GLU A 33 -16.44 -22.08 -4.53
C GLU A 33 -15.99 -21.03 -5.58
N PRO A 34 -16.58 -21.01 -6.79
CA PRO A 34 -16.19 -20.08 -7.86
C PRO A 34 -16.17 -18.60 -7.44
N VAL A 35 -17.12 -18.19 -6.59
CA VAL A 35 -17.19 -16.81 -6.07
C VAL A 35 -16.02 -16.50 -5.14
N GLN A 36 -15.66 -17.44 -4.26
CA GLN A 36 -14.52 -17.31 -3.35
C GLN A 36 -13.20 -17.26 -4.12
N ALA A 37 -13.06 -18.15 -5.11
CA ALA A 37 -11.94 -18.21 -6.03
C ALA A 37 -11.76 -16.85 -6.76
N ALA A 38 -12.84 -16.28 -7.29
CA ALA A 38 -12.81 -14.97 -7.94
C ALA A 38 -12.41 -13.84 -6.98
N ILE A 39 -12.97 -13.80 -5.77
CA ILE A 39 -12.64 -12.80 -4.75
C ILE A 39 -11.16 -12.89 -4.36
N LEU A 40 -10.64 -14.11 -4.16
CA LEU A 40 -9.25 -14.35 -3.81
C LEU A 40 -8.30 -13.89 -4.94
N ALA A 41 -8.61 -14.25 -6.18
CA ALA A 41 -7.85 -13.84 -7.36
C ALA A 41 -7.78 -12.32 -7.51
N ILE A 42 -8.93 -11.63 -7.39
CA ILE A 42 -9.01 -10.17 -7.47
C ILE A 42 -8.22 -9.52 -6.31
N GLY A 43 -8.33 -10.07 -5.10
CA GLY A 43 -7.61 -9.60 -3.92
C GLY A 43 -6.09 -9.69 -4.08
N LEU A 44 -5.59 -10.82 -4.59
CA LEU A 44 -4.16 -11.01 -4.87
C LEU A 44 -3.65 -10.00 -5.90
N VAL A 45 -4.36 -9.82 -7.01
CA VAL A 45 -3.99 -8.84 -8.04
C VAL A 45 -3.99 -7.41 -7.50
N ALA A 46 -4.98 -7.04 -6.69
CA ALA A 46 -5.06 -5.73 -6.08
C ALA A 46 -3.89 -5.47 -5.11
N LEU A 47 -3.55 -6.44 -4.26
CA LEU A 47 -2.40 -6.35 -3.34
C LEU A 47 -1.07 -6.30 -4.09
N SER A 48 -0.88 -7.13 -5.12
CA SER A 48 0.32 -7.09 -5.96
C SER A 48 0.48 -5.74 -6.64
N THR A 49 -0.60 -5.16 -7.15
CA THR A 49 -0.59 -3.83 -7.74
C THR A 49 -0.23 -2.76 -6.70
N ALA A 50 -0.81 -2.82 -5.50
CA ALA A 50 -0.49 -1.88 -4.42
C ALA A 50 0.98 -1.99 -3.97
N ALA A 51 1.50 -3.21 -3.85
CA ALA A 51 2.90 -3.47 -3.54
C ALA A 51 3.83 -2.94 -4.64
N LEU A 52 3.51 -3.20 -5.91
CA LEU A 52 4.22 -2.70 -7.08
C LEU A 52 4.27 -1.16 -7.07
N VAL A 53 3.13 -0.49 -6.92
CA VAL A 53 3.06 0.98 -6.86
C VAL A 53 3.89 1.52 -5.70
N GLY A 54 3.82 0.88 -4.53
CA GLY A 54 4.62 1.24 -3.35
C GLY A 54 6.13 1.10 -3.57
N MET A 55 6.56 0.14 -4.39
CA MET A 55 7.96 -0.05 -4.78
C MET A 55 8.39 0.95 -5.87
N VAL A 56 7.62 1.10 -6.95
CA VAL A 56 7.96 1.93 -8.11
C VAL A 56 7.96 3.42 -7.77
N VAL A 57 6.90 3.92 -7.12
CA VAL A 57 6.71 5.37 -6.95
C VAL A 57 7.65 5.96 -5.89
N LYS A 58 8.06 5.17 -4.89
CA LYS A 58 8.81 5.70 -3.73
C LYS A 58 10.02 4.90 -3.28
N ASN A 59 10.36 3.78 -3.93
CA ASN A 59 11.32 2.80 -3.40
C ASN A 59 11.07 2.54 -1.90
N SER A 60 9.80 2.50 -1.51
CA SER A 60 9.43 2.64 -0.11
C SER A 60 9.77 1.37 0.66
N ARG A 61 10.32 1.52 1.87
CA ARG A 61 10.58 0.39 2.77
C ARG A 61 9.30 -0.43 3.02
N TRP A 62 8.13 0.22 2.95
CA TRP A 62 6.85 -0.44 3.09
C TRP A 62 6.45 -1.29 1.88
N GLY A 63 6.60 -0.78 0.64
CA GLY A 63 6.26 -1.55 -0.56
C GLY A 63 7.01 -2.88 -0.61
N ARG A 64 8.27 -2.89 -0.17
CA ARG A 64 9.04 -4.12 0.01
C ARG A 64 8.47 -5.05 1.08
N ARG A 65 8.12 -4.53 2.26
CA ARG A 65 7.53 -5.34 3.33
C ARG A 65 6.20 -5.97 2.87
N MET A 66 5.37 -5.23 2.15
CA MET A 66 4.15 -5.79 1.56
C MET A 66 4.44 -6.85 0.51
N ALA A 67 5.33 -6.58 -0.43
CA ALA A 67 5.68 -7.56 -1.46
C ALA A 67 6.23 -8.85 -0.84
N ALA A 68 7.04 -8.75 0.22
CA ALA A 68 7.51 -9.91 0.97
C ALA A 68 6.37 -10.64 1.69
N CYS A 69 5.50 -9.93 2.41
CA CYS A 69 4.34 -10.54 3.06
C CYS A 69 3.40 -11.22 2.06
N LEU A 70 3.20 -10.61 0.89
CA LEU A 70 2.37 -11.13 -0.18
C LEU A 70 2.99 -12.40 -0.77
N ALA A 71 4.28 -12.37 -1.08
CA ALA A 71 5.00 -13.55 -1.59
C ALA A 71 5.00 -14.71 -0.57
N VAL A 72 5.14 -14.42 0.73
CA VAL A 72 4.98 -15.45 1.78
C VAL A 72 3.55 -15.99 1.82
N GLY A 73 2.55 -15.12 1.70
CA GLY A 73 1.13 -15.52 1.63
C GLY A 73 0.82 -16.40 0.42
N GLU A 74 1.38 -16.05 -0.74
CA GLU A 74 1.30 -16.84 -1.97
C GLU A 74 1.96 -18.22 -1.82
N LEU A 75 3.13 -18.29 -1.17
CA LEU A 75 3.78 -19.57 -0.87
C LEU A 75 2.99 -20.41 0.14
N ALA A 76 2.33 -19.77 1.12
CA ALA A 76 1.43 -20.48 2.02
C ALA A 76 0.19 -21.01 1.28
N LEU A 77 -0.32 -20.26 0.30
CA LEU A 77 -1.44 -20.69 -0.55
C LEU A 77 -1.09 -21.97 -1.34
N ALA A 78 0.17 -22.15 -1.72
CA ALA A 78 0.65 -23.36 -2.39
C ALA A 78 0.38 -24.65 -1.60
N MET A 79 0.27 -24.57 -0.27
CA MET A 79 -0.03 -25.72 0.59
C MET A 79 -1.51 -26.15 0.50
N ALA A 80 -2.39 -25.28 0.02
CA ALA A 80 -3.84 -25.52 -0.07
C ALA A 80 -4.32 -25.87 -1.49
N ILE A 81 -3.46 -25.71 -2.51
CA ILE A 81 -3.78 -25.89 -3.93
C ILE A 81 -3.12 -27.18 -4.43
N PRO A 82 -3.85 -28.10 -5.09
CA PRO A 82 -3.25 -29.30 -5.66
C PRO A 82 -2.28 -28.95 -6.79
N LEU A 83 -1.31 -29.82 -7.00
CA LEU A 83 -0.24 -29.61 -7.97
C LEU A 83 -0.80 -29.51 -9.39
N SER A 84 -0.42 -28.46 -10.11
CA SER A 84 -0.78 -28.21 -11.52
C SER A 84 0.33 -27.41 -12.21
N GLY A 85 0.26 -27.25 -13.54
CA GLY A 85 1.22 -26.40 -14.26
C GLY A 85 1.25 -24.95 -13.75
N TRP A 86 0.07 -24.40 -13.45
CA TRP A 86 -0.07 -23.06 -12.86
C TRP A 86 0.46 -22.97 -11.43
N TRP A 87 0.37 -24.06 -10.66
CA TRP A 87 0.93 -24.13 -9.31
C TRP A 87 2.45 -23.91 -9.33
N TRP A 88 3.18 -24.62 -10.21
CA TRP A 88 4.64 -24.47 -10.32
C TRP A 88 5.03 -23.06 -10.76
N ALA A 89 4.28 -22.47 -11.70
CA ALA A 89 4.48 -21.07 -12.10
C ALA A 89 4.26 -20.12 -10.93
N GLY A 90 3.17 -20.28 -10.16
CA GLY A 90 2.84 -19.48 -8.99
C GLY A 90 3.91 -19.55 -7.91
N VAL A 91 4.36 -20.76 -7.55
CA VAL A 91 5.42 -20.98 -6.55
C VAL A 91 6.74 -20.40 -7.01
N GLY A 92 7.15 -20.66 -8.26
CA GLY A 92 8.39 -20.14 -8.83
C GLY A 92 8.43 -18.61 -8.83
N LEU A 93 7.33 -17.97 -9.25
CA LEU A 93 7.21 -16.51 -9.28
C LEU A 93 7.13 -15.90 -7.88
N ALA A 94 6.42 -16.52 -6.94
CA ALA A 94 6.36 -16.07 -5.55
C ALA A 94 7.73 -16.17 -4.86
N ALA A 95 8.44 -17.29 -5.04
CA ALA A 95 9.80 -17.48 -4.52
C ALA A 95 10.80 -16.49 -5.15
N ALA A 96 10.73 -16.26 -6.46
CA ALA A 96 11.53 -15.26 -7.15
C ALA A 96 11.24 -13.86 -6.61
N THR A 97 9.95 -13.51 -6.43
CA THR A 97 9.53 -12.23 -5.84
C THR A 97 10.08 -12.05 -4.43
N LEU A 98 9.96 -13.07 -3.57
CA LEU A 98 10.49 -13.03 -2.22
C LEU A 98 12.01 -12.83 -2.20
N THR A 99 12.73 -13.55 -3.07
CA THR A 99 14.19 -13.43 -3.22
C THR A 99 14.59 -12.04 -3.69
N LEU A 100 13.88 -11.51 -4.71
CA LEU A 100 14.05 -10.13 -5.21
C LEU A 100 13.82 -9.06 -4.15
N VAL A 101 12.80 -9.24 -3.33
CA VAL A 101 12.39 -8.26 -2.33
C VAL A 101 13.25 -8.32 -1.06
N ALA A 102 13.63 -9.52 -0.62
CA ALA A 102 14.47 -9.75 0.56
C ALA A 102 15.97 -9.55 0.29
N GLY A 103 16.37 -9.52 -0.97
CA GLY A 103 17.76 -9.46 -1.38
C GLY A 103 18.54 -8.21 -0.93
N PRO A 104 19.84 -8.35 -0.61
CA PRO A 104 20.69 -7.23 -0.16
C PRO A 104 20.84 -6.10 -1.19
N TRP A 105 20.63 -6.36 -2.49
CA TRP A 105 20.72 -5.36 -3.56
C TRP A 105 19.70 -4.22 -3.43
N LEU A 106 18.50 -4.51 -2.92
CA LEU A 106 17.49 -3.48 -2.67
C LEU A 106 17.85 -2.63 -1.45
N ALA A 107 18.50 -3.22 -0.44
CA ALA A 107 19.01 -2.45 0.70
C ALA A 107 20.07 -1.44 0.24
N GLU A 108 20.99 -1.89 -0.62
CA GLU A 108 22.07 -1.06 -1.16
C GLU A 108 21.54 0.07 -2.06
N SER A 109 20.57 -0.24 -2.92
CA SER A 109 19.88 0.76 -3.75
C SER A 109 19.15 1.82 -2.92
N GLY A 110 18.68 1.45 -1.73
CA GLY A 110 17.99 2.35 -0.80
C GLY A 110 18.92 3.31 -0.06
N ARG A 111 20.19 2.93 0.22
CA ARG A 111 21.16 3.79 0.91
C ARG A 111 21.50 5.05 0.11
N ARG A 112 21.44 4.97 -1.22
CA ARG A 112 21.84 6.05 -2.13
C ARG A 112 20.78 7.13 -2.31
N ARG A 113 19.56 6.96 -1.77
CA ARG A 113 18.48 7.95 -1.89
C ARG A 113 18.22 8.56 -0.54
N ALA A 114 18.15 9.90 -0.49
CA ALA A 114 17.72 10.61 0.70
C ALA A 114 16.36 10.04 1.16
N PRO A 115 16.16 9.79 2.48
CA PRO A 115 14.94 9.24 3.00
C PRO A 115 13.79 10.22 2.73
N THR A 116 13.05 10.01 1.65
CA THR A 116 11.77 10.68 1.45
C THR A 116 10.85 10.19 2.56
N LEU A 117 10.27 11.12 3.31
CA LEU A 117 9.21 10.84 4.27
C LEU A 117 8.06 10.19 3.49
N GLY A 118 8.04 8.87 3.51
CA GLY A 118 7.01 8.06 2.85
C GLY A 118 5.63 8.36 3.44
N PRO A 119 4.56 7.85 2.80
CA PRO A 119 3.22 7.94 3.39
C PRO A 119 3.25 7.40 4.84
N PRO A 120 2.51 8.02 5.78
CA PRO A 120 2.54 7.62 7.19
C PRO A 120 2.22 6.13 7.33
N ALA A 121 2.98 5.41 8.17
CA ALA A 121 2.87 3.95 8.32
C ALA A 121 1.44 3.47 8.62
N ARG A 122 0.62 4.28 9.30
CA ARG A 122 -0.79 3.95 9.61
C ARG A 122 -1.73 4.06 8.40
N SER A 123 -1.49 5.03 7.51
CA SER A 123 -2.26 5.19 6.27
C SER A 123 -2.13 3.96 5.38
N VAL A 124 -0.92 3.46 5.43
CA VAL A 124 -0.40 2.35 4.68
C VAL A 124 -0.92 1.02 5.25
N LEU A 125 -0.86 0.87 6.58
CA LEU A 125 -1.51 -0.22 7.30
C LEU A 125 -3.02 -0.32 7.00
N LEU A 126 -3.71 0.81 6.93
CA LEU A 126 -5.15 0.83 6.60
C LEU A 126 -5.42 0.18 5.24
N LEU A 127 -4.62 0.55 4.23
CA LEU A 127 -4.72 -0.05 2.90
C LEU A 127 -4.43 -1.55 2.94
N CYS A 128 -3.39 -1.98 3.69
CA CYS A 128 -3.10 -3.40 3.88
C CYS A 128 -4.29 -4.16 4.49
N ILE A 129 -4.91 -3.61 5.54
CA ILE A 129 -6.04 -4.25 6.22
C ILE A 129 -7.21 -4.39 5.25
N LEU A 130 -7.60 -3.32 4.57
CA LEU A 130 -8.75 -3.31 3.66
C LEU A 130 -8.56 -4.25 2.46
N ALA A 131 -7.36 -4.27 1.88
CA ALA A 131 -7.04 -5.11 0.74
C ALA A 131 -6.72 -6.57 1.12
N GLY A 132 -6.27 -6.81 2.35
CA GLY A 132 -6.00 -8.16 2.88
C GLY A 132 -7.24 -8.87 3.42
N LEU A 133 -8.28 -8.13 3.84
CA LEU A 133 -9.53 -8.68 4.36
C LEU A 133 -10.21 -9.72 3.45
N PRO A 134 -10.35 -9.50 2.12
CA PRO A 134 -10.93 -10.49 1.22
C PRO A 134 -10.17 -11.82 1.23
N ILE A 135 -8.84 -11.74 1.26
CA ILE A 135 -7.96 -12.92 1.27
C ILE A 135 -8.09 -13.66 2.59
N ALA A 136 -8.01 -12.94 3.72
CA ALA A 136 -8.17 -13.52 5.03
C ALA A 136 -9.54 -14.20 5.20
N LEU A 137 -10.61 -13.60 4.64
CA LEU A 137 -11.95 -14.16 4.67
C LEU A 137 -12.05 -15.46 3.88
N VAL A 138 -11.55 -15.49 2.64
CA VAL A 138 -11.55 -16.71 1.83
C VAL A 138 -10.70 -17.81 2.50
N ALA A 139 -9.55 -17.45 3.07
CA ALA A 139 -8.65 -18.41 3.72
C ALA A 139 -9.29 -19.13 4.92
N VAL A 140 -10.17 -18.46 5.67
CA VAL A 140 -10.84 -19.06 6.83
C VAL A 140 -12.23 -19.63 6.53
N SER A 141 -12.81 -19.33 5.37
CA SER A 141 -14.21 -19.65 5.05
C SER A 141 -14.33 -20.88 4.14
N VAL A 142 -13.82 -22.01 4.61
CA VAL A 142 -13.89 -23.31 3.89
C VAL A 142 -15.32 -23.83 3.69
N ASN A 143 -16.30 -23.37 4.48
CA ASN A 143 -17.70 -23.80 4.42
C ASN A 143 -18.62 -22.77 3.72
N GLY A 144 -18.07 -21.96 2.80
CA GLY A 144 -18.80 -20.87 2.16
C GLY A 144 -18.68 -19.54 2.91
N LEU A 145 -18.87 -18.43 2.18
CA LEU A 145 -18.71 -17.08 2.73
C LEU A 145 -19.96 -16.54 3.43
N GLY A 146 -21.15 -17.10 3.18
CA GLY A 146 -22.42 -16.54 3.65
C GLY A 146 -22.56 -15.07 3.21
N GLY A 147 -22.92 -14.14 4.10
CA GLY A 147 -22.90 -12.70 3.79
C GLY A 147 -21.51 -12.06 3.71
N GLY A 148 -20.45 -12.82 4.01
CA GLY A 148 -19.06 -12.33 4.06
C GLY A 148 -18.51 -11.89 2.70
N TRP A 149 -19.07 -12.37 1.59
CA TRP A 149 -18.66 -11.93 0.25
C TRP A 149 -18.99 -10.45 0.01
N VAL A 150 -20.13 -9.96 0.54
CA VAL A 150 -20.53 -8.55 0.44
C VAL A 150 -19.50 -7.68 1.15
N PHE A 151 -19.11 -8.10 2.36
CA PHE A 151 -18.11 -7.39 3.13
C PHE A 151 -16.73 -7.43 2.48
N ALA A 152 -16.32 -8.57 1.91
CA ALA A 152 -15.07 -8.68 1.16
C ALA A 152 -15.05 -7.76 -0.09
N ALA A 153 -16.16 -7.71 -0.84
CA ALA A 153 -16.29 -6.80 -1.98
C ALA A 153 -16.24 -5.33 -1.54
N LEU A 154 -16.93 -4.99 -0.45
CA LEU A 154 -16.91 -3.65 0.13
C LEU A 154 -15.53 -3.25 0.64
N SER A 155 -14.79 -4.16 1.28
CA SER A 155 -13.45 -3.87 1.79
C SER A 155 -12.45 -3.66 0.66
N ALA A 156 -12.54 -4.44 -0.42
CA ALA A 156 -11.77 -4.22 -1.66
C ALA A 156 -12.11 -2.87 -2.33
N ALA A 157 -13.40 -2.52 -2.39
CA ALA A 157 -13.83 -1.22 -2.88
C ALA A 157 -13.30 -0.08 -1.99
N ALA A 158 -13.39 -0.21 -0.66
CA ALA A 158 -12.85 0.75 0.30
C ALA A 158 -11.34 0.93 0.13
N ALA A 159 -10.58 -0.15 -0.05
CA ALA A 159 -9.15 -0.10 -0.33
C ALA A 159 -8.85 0.72 -1.60
N THR A 160 -9.63 0.50 -2.67
CA THR A 160 -9.47 1.19 -3.95
C THR A 160 -9.81 2.68 -3.85
N ILE A 161 -10.94 3.01 -3.21
CA ILE A 161 -11.39 4.40 -2.98
C ILE A 161 -10.36 5.15 -2.13
N TYR A 162 -9.82 4.48 -1.10
CA TYR A 162 -8.79 5.04 -0.24
C TYR A 162 -7.45 5.21 -0.96
N ALA A 163 -7.04 4.25 -1.80
CA ALA A 163 -5.82 4.35 -2.62
C ALA A 163 -5.90 5.51 -3.63
N LYS A 164 -7.09 5.77 -4.17
CA LYS A 164 -7.37 6.93 -5.03
C LYS A 164 -7.50 8.25 -4.26
N ALA A 165 -7.44 8.20 -2.93
CA ALA A 165 -7.61 9.34 -2.02
C ALA A 165 -8.85 10.19 -2.34
N VAL A 166 -9.96 9.53 -2.67
CA VAL A 166 -11.25 10.18 -2.98
C VAL A 166 -11.77 10.90 -1.72
N ALA A 167 -12.36 12.08 -1.92
CA ALA A 167 -13.04 12.80 -0.85
C ALA A 167 -14.10 11.90 -0.18
N GLY A 168 -14.05 11.77 1.14
CA GLY A 168 -14.94 10.89 1.89
C GLY A 168 -14.47 9.45 2.05
N ALA A 169 -13.35 9.02 1.47
CA ALA A 169 -12.80 7.66 1.64
C ALA A 169 -12.64 7.26 3.13
N LEU A 170 -12.21 8.22 3.96
CA LEU A 170 -12.07 8.00 5.41
C LEU A 170 -13.43 7.89 6.11
N LEU A 171 -14.44 8.65 5.69
CA LEU A 171 -15.79 8.54 6.27
C LEU A 171 -16.42 7.21 5.89
N PHE A 172 -16.26 6.79 4.63
CA PHE A 172 -16.67 5.48 4.15
C PHE A 172 -16.05 4.36 4.99
N THR A 173 -14.74 4.41 5.20
CA THR A 173 -14.02 3.40 5.98
C THR A 173 -14.39 3.41 7.47
N ARG A 174 -14.75 4.56 8.04
CA ARG A 174 -15.09 4.69 9.46
C ARG A 174 -16.51 4.24 9.78
N PHE A 175 -17.45 4.46 8.88
CA PHE A 175 -18.87 4.26 9.15
C PHE A 175 -19.48 3.15 8.30
N VAL A 176 -19.23 3.16 6.99
CA VAL A 176 -19.84 2.18 6.08
C VAL A 176 -19.24 0.79 6.28
N VAL A 177 -17.91 0.69 6.38
CA VAL A 177 -17.24 -0.62 6.58
C VAL A 177 -17.72 -1.31 7.88
N PRO A 178 -17.73 -0.65 9.06
CA PRO A 178 -18.27 -1.28 10.27
C PRO A 178 -19.77 -1.55 10.23
N ALA A 179 -20.57 -0.67 9.61
CA ALA A 179 -22.01 -0.85 9.50
C ALA A 179 -22.37 -2.09 8.66
N VAL A 180 -21.60 -2.39 7.62
CA VAL A 180 -21.78 -3.61 6.81
C VAL A 180 -21.11 -4.83 7.46
N ALA A 181 -20.04 -4.63 8.22
CA ALA A 181 -19.35 -5.71 8.94
C ALA A 181 -20.28 -6.45 9.92
N LEU A 182 -21.12 -5.71 10.66
CA LEU A 182 -22.03 -6.29 11.64
C LEU A 182 -23.01 -7.32 11.04
N PRO A 183 -23.87 -6.98 10.07
CA PRO A 183 -24.79 -7.94 9.46
C PRO A 183 -24.05 -9.05 8.68
N ALA A 184 -22.91 -8.75 8.06
CA ALA A 184 -22.10 -9.77 7.41
C ALA A 184 -21.54 -10.79 8.44
N ALA A 185 -21.10 -10.34 9.61
CA ALA A 185 -20.62 -11.22 10.67
C ALA A 185 -21.70 -12.18 11.18
N PHE A 186 -22.95 -11.75 11.31
CA PHE A 186 -24.06 -12.62 11.73
C PHE A 186 -24.43 -13.70 10.71
N THR A 187 -24.08 -13.50 9.43
CA THR A 187 -24.41 -14.42 8.34
C THR A 187 -23.21 -15.25 7.87
N THR A 188 -22.04 -15.04 8.45
CA THR A 188 -20.80 -15.76 8.11
C THR A 188 -20.47 -16.77 9.22
N PRO A 189 -20.23 -18.05 8.88
CA PRO A 189 -19.88 -19.07 9.87
C PRO A 189 -18.54 -18.79 10.57
N TRP A 190 -18.32 -19.43 11.72
CA TRP A 190 -16.99 -19.45 12.36
C TRP A 190 -15.98 -20.19 11.45
N PRO A 191 -14.74 -19.68 11.28
CA PRO A 191 -14.14 -18.50 11.95
C PRO A 191 -14.35 -17.16 11.23
N GLY A 192 -14.98 -17.14 10.05
CA GLY A 192 -15.10 -15.97 9.18
C GLY A 192 -15.63 -14.71 9.86
N TRP A 193 -16.62 -14.83 10.76
CA TRP A 193 -17.15 -13.66 11.46
C TRP A 193 -16.10 -12.93 12.31
N THR A 194 -15.10 -13.63 12.88
CA THR A 194 -14.03 -12.98 13.63
C THR A 194 -13.14 -12.13 12.74
N VAL A 195 -12.85 -12.61 11.53
CA VAL A 195 -12.07 -11.87 10.54
C VAL A 195 -12.82 -10.61 10.11
N ILE A 196 -14.14 -10.70 9.93
CA ILE A 196 -14.99 -9.54 9.62
C ILE A 196 -14.93 -8.51 10.75
N VAL A 197 -15.23 -8.91 11.99
CA VAL A 197 -15.29 -8.00 13.14
C VAL A 197 -13.91 -7.40 13.46
N ALA A 198 -12.88 -8.24 13.56
CA ALA A 198 -11.53 -7.79 13.88
C ALA A 198 -10.95 -6.90 12.76
N GLY A 199 -11.14 -7.29 11.50
CA GLY A 199 -10.66 -6.53 10.35
C GLY A 199 -11.38 -5.19 10.19
N ALA A 200 -12.71 -5.15 10.35
CA ALA A 200 -13.48 -3.90 10.33
C ALA A 200 -13.09 -2.98 11.49
N GLY A 201 -12.93 -3.52 12.70
CA GLY A 201 -12.48 -2.77 13.87
C GLY A 201 -11.08 -2.19 13.69
N ALA A 202 -10.13 -3.00 13.18
CA ALA A 202 -8.77 -2.55 12.89
C ALA A 202 -8.73 -1.48 11.79
N ALA A 203 -9.52 -1.64 10.73
CA ALA A 203 -9.64 -0.66 9.66
C ALA A 203 -10.24 0.66 10.16
N ALA A 204 -11.34 0.61 10.91
CA ALA A 204 -11.96 1.80 11.50
C ALA A 204 -10.98 2.52 12.44
N TRP A 205 -10.32 1.78 13.34
CA TRP A 205 -9.30 2.33 14.24
C TRP A 205 -8.15 3.00 13.47
N ALA A 206 -7.60 2.34 12.45
CA ALA A 206 -6.54 2.91 11.63
C ALA A 206 -7.00 4.15 10.85
N ALA A 207 -8.26 4.19 10.39
CA ALA A 207 -8.86 5.33 9.70
C ALA A 207 -9.04 6.58 10.60
N TRP A 208 -9.10 6.43 11.92
CA TRP A 208 -9.13 7.55 12.87
C TRP A 208 -7.74 8.15 13.15
N SER A 209 -6.67 7.52 12.68
CA SER A 209 -5.32 7.98 12.94
C SER A 209 -4.97 9.30 12.24
N LYS A 210 -4.09 10.10 12.85
CA LYS A 210 -3.56 11.33 12.25
C LYS A 210 -2.87 11.05 10.91
N GLY A 211 -2.17 9.92 10.78
CA GLY A 211 -1.51 9.51 9.55
C GLY A 211 -2.50 9.31 8.40
N ALA A 212 -3.58 8.56 8.63
CA ALA A 212 -4.60 8.32 7.60
C ALA A 212 -5.24 9.63 7.11
N ARG A 213 -5.49 10.59 8.02
CA ARG A 213 -5.96 11.95 7.67
C ARG A 213 -4.95 12.69 6.79
N LEU A 214 -3.67 12.69 7.17
CA LEU A 214 -2.61 13.36 6.41
C LEU A 214 -2.38 12.75 5.03
N ALA A 215 -2.67 11.47 4.83
CA ALA A 215 -2.49 10.82 3.52
C ALA A 215 -3.56 11.22 2.49
N VAL A 216 -4.78 11.58 2.95
CA VAL A 216 -5.88 11.99 2.07
C VAL A 216 -5.94 13.53 1.90
N ARG A 217 -5.38 14.28 2.85
CA ARG A 217 -5.35 15.75 2.85
C ARG A 217 -4.65 16.43 1.64
N PRO A 218 -3.54 15.92 1.06
CA PRO A 218 -2.81 16.67 0.04
C PRO A 218 -3.56 16.88 -1.28
N LEU A 219 -4.72 16.25 -1.50
CA LEU A 219 -5.54 16.47 -2.69
C LEU A 219 -6.69 17.48 -2.48
N VAL A 220 -7.02 17.79 -1.23
CA VAL A 220 -8.07 18.76 -0.89
C VAL A 220 -7.49 20.16 -0.76
N ASP A 221 -6.24 20.26 -0.27
CA ASP A 221 -5.56 21.55 -0.08
C ASP A 221 -4.77 22.01 -1.31
N THR A 222 -4.74 21.26 -2.43
CA THR A 222 -4.27 21.76 -3.74
C THR A 222 -5.33 22.63 -4.41
N ARG A 223 -5.82 23.64 -3.71
CA ARG A 223 -6.17 24.87 -4.43
C ARG A 223 -4.86 25.35 -5.06
N PRO A 224 -4.83 25.77 -6.33
CA PRO A 224 -3.68 26.48 -6.85
C PRO A 224 -3.40 27.61 -5.87
N GLU A 225 -2.27 27.52 -5.17
CA GLU A 225 -1.75 28.68 -4.48
C GLU A 225 -1.67 29.76 -5.57
N PRO A 226 -2.34 30.92 -5.40
CA PRO A 226 -2.28 31.98 -6.39
C PRO A 226 -0.81 32.15 -6.74
N ALA A 227 -0.46 32.01 -8.03
CA ALA A 227 0.91 32.07 -8.49
C ALA A 227 1.61 33.19 -7.73
N PRO A 228 2.77 32.94 -7.08
CA PRO A 228 3.38 33.90 -6.18
C PRO A 228 3.38 35.24 -6.88
N GLY A 229 2.54 36.16 -6.36
CA GLY A 229 2.43 37.50 -6.92
C GLY A 229 3.86 38.01 -7.05
N PRO A 230 4.23 38.62 -8.20
CA PRO A 230 5.60 38.90 -8.56
C PRO A 230 6.30 39.42 -7.32
N THR A 231 7.26 38.63 -6.81
CA THR A 231 7.99 38.95 -5.59
C THR A 231 8.38 40.41 -5.72
N PRO A 232 7.89 41.33 -4.85
CA PRO A 232 8.25 42.72 -4.98
C PRO A 232 9.76 42.71 -4.99
N LEU A 233 10.33 43.10 -6.13
CA LEU A 233 11.76 43.23 -6.29
C LEU A 233 12.16 44.12 -5.12
N ARG A 234 12.74 43.51 -4.07
CA ARG A 234 13.47 44.26 -3.07
C ARG A 234 14.62 44.82 -3.87
N ILE A 235 14.40 46.01 -4.44
CA ILE A 235 15.44 46.88 -4.95
C ILE A 235 16.32 47.07 -3.74
N ARG A 236 17.36 46.25 -3.66
CA ARG A 236 18.41 46.38 -2.68
C ARG A 236 19.06 47.70 -3.05
N SER A 237 18.61 48.76 -2.40
CA SER A 237 19.15 50.11 -2.57
C SER A 237 20.67 49.98 -2.44
N ALA A 238 21.38 50.32 -3.50
CA ALA A 238 22.83 50.18 -3.62
C ALA A 238 23.64 50.98 -2.57
N GLY A 239 22.97 51.66 -1.62
CA GLY A 239 23.59 52.42 -0.55
C GLY A 239 24.18 51.58 0.59
N ASP A 240 23.67 50.37 0.85
CA ASP A 240 24.08 49.61 2.06
C ASP A 240 25.39 48.83 1.89
N ALA A 241 25.93 48.72 0.67
CA ALA A 241 27.19 48.03 0.42
C ALA A 241 28.44 48.91 0.63
N ALA A 242 28.29 50.24 0.73
CA ALA A 242 29.40 51.16 0.91
C ALA A 242 29.79 51.39 2.38
N GLY A 243 28.89 51.12 3.34
CA GLY A 243 29.08 51.47 4.75
C GLY A 243 29.81 50.45 5.63
N SER A 244 29.95 49.19 5.20
CA SER A 244 30.45 48.12 6.09
C SER A 244 31.94 47.79 5.95
N ARG A 245 32.65 48.34 4.95
CA ARG A 245 34.10 48.11 4.79
C ARG A 245 35.00 49.01 5.63
N SER A 246 34.49 50.10 6.20
CA SER A 246 35.30 51.02 7.02
C SER A 246 35.43 50.60 8.49
N ALA A 247 34.54 49.74 9.01
CA ALA A 247 34.58 49.33 10.41
C ALA A 247 35.58 48.19 10.72
N SER A 248 35.95 47.39 9.71
CA SER A 248 36.84 46.24 9.92
C SER A 248 38.32 46.59 10.00
N LYS A 249 38.75 47.79 9.57
CA LYS A 249 40.19 48.12 9.47
C LYS A 249 40.77 48.76 10.74
N ARG A 250 39.96 49.07 11.75
CA ARG A 250 40.41 49.80 12.94
C ARG A 250 40.72 48.94 14.17
N ARG A 251 40.66 47.61 14.03
CA ARG A 251 40.81 46.69 15.17
C ARG A 251 42.14 45.95 15.23
N ASP A 252 42.99 46.10 14.20
CA ASP A 252 44.23 45.32 14.10
C ASP A 252 45.50 46.09 14.52
N ASP A 253 45.39 47.39 14.85
CA ASP A 253 46.56 48.24 15.18
C ASP A 253 46.74 48.49 16.70
N SER A 254 46.27 47.58 17.58
CA SER A 254 46.33 47.79 19.05
C SER A 254 46.91 46.63 19.86
N GLY A 255 47.82 45.85 19.27
CA GLY A 255 48.59 44.79 19.96
C GLY A 255 50.06 44.88 19.65
#